data_AF-A0A2D3VNX1-F1
#
_entry.id   AF-A0A2D3VNX1-F1
#
_cell.length_a   1.000
_cell.length_b   1.000
_cell.length_c   1.000
_cell.angle_alpha   90.00
_cell.angle_beta   90.00
_cell.angle_gamma   90.00
#
_symmetry.space_group_name_H-M   'P 1'
#
loop_
_entity.id
_entity.type
_entity.pdbx_description
1 polymer ?
#
loop_
_entity_poly.entity_id
_entity_poly.type
_entity_poly.pdbx_seq_one_letter_code
_entity_poly.pdbx_strand_id
1 'polypeptide(L)'
;MSKDDFSDLRVEFDKFVREKCSLEPQEGASQNPDAGDKVDEEPVPQFVDALTAKLLAPAHSGIYLSRLDIKRIAEAIDESLPIKERLKMVGALFRHTTKKEYLERAFTEINRHINGRIFIYEELSEAFPASKSHFDIHISKAKKTMKMFENIVEDFEEIEPTDDPLII
;
A
#
# COMPACT_ATOMS: atom_id res chain seq x y z
N MET A 1 29.39 34.56 22.79
CA MET A 1 28.58 34.33 21.58
C MET A 1 27.54 35.43 21.52
N SER A 2 27.56 36.20 20.44
CA SER A 2 26.69 37.38 20.24
C SER A 2 25.23 36.93 20.17
N LYS A 3 24.31 37.67 20.80
CA LYS A 3 22.86 37.41 20.69
C LYS A 3 22.31 37.77 19.29
N ASP A 4 23.10 38.47 18.48
CA ASP A 4 22.69 38.95 17.15
C ASP A 4 22.85 37.89 16.04
N ASP A 5 23.49 36.74 16.29
CA ASP A 5 23.68 35.68 15.28
C ASP A 5 22.40 34.86 15.01
N PHE A 6 21.49 34.75 15.99
CA PHE A 6 20.31 33.88 15.86
C PHE A 6 19.17 34.51 15.07
N SER A 7 19.09 35.84 15.01
CA SER A 7 18.11 36.53 14.18
C SER A 7 18.41 36.34 12.70
N ASP A 8 19.69 36.44 12.32
CA ASP A 8 20.12 36.30 10.93
C ASP A 8 19.92 34.86 10.45
N LEU A 9 20.25 33.86 11.28
CA LEU A 9 19.96 32.46 10.98
C LEU A 9 18.47 32.18 10.78
N ARG A 10 17.58 32.84 11.53
CA ARG A 10 16.13 32.72 11.34
C ARG A 10 15.67 33.33 10.03
N VAL A 11 16.21 34.50 9.66
CA VAL A 11 15.90 35.16 8.39
C VAL A 11 16.40 34.35 7.21
N GLU A 12 17.60 33.78 7.30
CA GLU A 12 18.16 32.89 6.28
C GLU A 12 17.36 31.59 6.15
N PHE A 13 16.93 31.00 7.28
CA PHE A 13 16.06 29.83 7.28
C PHE A 13 14.69 30.15 6.67
N ASP A 14 14.06 31.26 7.05
CA ASP A 14 12.76 31.67 6.50
C ASP A 14 12.84 31.99 5.00
N LYS A 15 13.99 32.51 4.53
CA LYS A 15 14.26 32.73 3.11
C LYS A 15 14.45 31.40 2.39
N PHE A 16 15.22 30.48 2.96
CA PHE A 16 15.42 29.12 2.41
C PHE A 16 14.09 28.35 2.32
N VAL A 17 13.26 28.40 3.36
CA VAL A 17 11.92 27.79 3.37
C VAL A 17 11.05 28.43 2.30
N ARG A 18 11.04 29.77 2.14
CA ARG A 18 10.25 30.42 1.08
C ARG A 18 10.74 30.11 -0.34
N GLU A 19 12.04 29.99 -0.56
CA GLU A 19 12.61 29.67 -1.88
C GLU A 19 12.46 28.19 -2.26
N LYS A 20 12.42 27.28 -1.28
CA LYS A 20 12.37 25.82 -1.52
C LYS A 20 10.99 25.20 -1.29
N CYS A 21 10.19 25.80 -0.43
CA CYS A 21 8.81 25.41 -0.16
C CYS A 21 7.92 26.59 -0.53
N SER A 22 7.29 26.52 -1.69
CA SER A 22 6.27 27.50 -2.12
C SER A 22 5.11 27.51 -1.12
N LEU A 23 5.17 28.41 -0.13
CA LEU A 23 4.13 28.63 0.88
C LEU A 23 3.27 29.86 0.56
N GLU A 24 3.41 30.45 -0.62
CA GLU A 24 2.37 31.35 -1.11
C GLU A 24 1.10 30.54 -1.36
N PRO A 25 -0.06 30.99 -0.87
CA PRO A 25 -1.33 30.39 -1.24
C PRO A 25 -1.58 30.72 -2.70
N GLN A 26 -1.02 29.90 -3.60
CA GLN A 26 -1.48 29.86 -4.97
C GLN A 26 -2.94 29.39 -4.95
N GLU A 27 -3.83 30.25 -5.44
CA GLU A 27 -5.17 29.85 -5.86
C GLU A 27 -5.01 28.80 -6.98
N GLY A 28 -4.91 27.54 -6.58
CA GLY A 28 -4.74 26.41 -7.50
C GLY A 28 -3.55 25.53 -7.13
N ALA A 29 -3.86 24.29 -6.75
CA ALA A 29 -2.93 23.20 -6.44
C ALA A 29 -2.16 23.33 -5.12
N SER A 30 -2.89 23.12 -4.02
CA SER A 30 -2.37 22.33 -2.91
C SER A 30 -1.88 20.98 -3.44
N GLN A 31 -0.61 20.88 -3.87
CA GLN A 31 0.02 19.61 -4.24
C GLN A 31 0.36 18.81 -2.98
N ASN A 32 -0.66 18.52 -2.15
CA ASN A 32 -0.53 17.41 -1.23
C ASN A 32 -0.63 16.15 -2.12
N PRO A 33 0.44 15.35 -2.28
CA PRO A 33 0.39 14.16 -3.13
C PRO A 33 -0.65 13.13 -2.65
N ASP A 34 -1.10 13.26 -1.40
CA ASP A 34 -2.18 12.48 -0.81
C ASP A 34 -3.56 13.16 -0.91
N ALA A 35 -3.66 14.41 -1.41
CA ALA A 35 -4.94 15.00 -1.78
C ALA A 35 -5.55 14.11 -2.85
N GLY A 36 -6.65 13.45 -2.50
CA GLY A 36 -7.30 12.50 -3.39
C GLY A 36 -7.69 13.18 -4.70
N ASP A 37 -7.56 12.46 -5.80
CA ASP A 37 -8.22 12.84 -7.06
C ASP A 37 -9.62 12.23 -7.10
N LYS A 38 -10.44 12.68 -8.06
CA LYS A 38 -11.80 12.13 -8.28
C LYS A 38 -11.80 10.62 -8.50
N VAL A 39 -10.67 10.09 -8.99
CA VAL A 39 -10.44 8.68 -9.25
C VAL A 39 -10.34 7.94 -7.92
N ASP A 40 -9.71 8.49 -6.88
CA ASP A 40 -9.64 7.85 -5.55
C ASP A 40 -11.00 7.69 -4.84
N GLU A 41 -12.02 8.46 -5.24
CA GLU A 41 -13.37 8.41 -4.65
C GLU A 41 -14.29 7.37 -5.33
N GLU A 42 -13.82 6.73 -6.40
CA GLU A 42 -14.59 5.68 -7.07
C GLU A 42 -14.79 4.47 -6.13
N PRO A 43 -15.99 3.88 -6.12
CA PRO A 43 -16.25 2.72 -5.28
C PRO A 43 -15.39 1.54 -5.70
N VAL A 44 -14.74 0.92 -4.72
CA VAL A 44 -14.04 -0.36 -4.90
C VAL A 44 -15.00 -1.52 -4.62
N PRO A 45 -14.75 -2.72 -5.17
CA PRO A 45 -15.53 -3.91 -4.81
C PRO A 45 -15.49 -4.15 -3.28
N GLN A 46 -16.59 -4.63 -2.69
CA GLN A 46 -16.71 -4.81 -1.23
C GLN A 46 -15.61 -5.71 -0.63
N PHE A 47 -15.15 -6.71 -1.38
CA PHE A 47 -14.08 -7.59 -0.91
C PHE A 47 -12.75 -6.84 -0.73
N VAL A 48 -12.53 -5.73 -1.45
CA VAL A 48 -11.31 -4.93 -1.40
C VAL A 48 -11.20 -4.21 -0.06
N ASP A 49 -12.29 -3.73 0.53
CA ASP A 49 -12.27 -3.12 1.87
C ASP A 49 -11.84 -4.14 2.93
N ALA A 50 -12.44 -5.33 2.89
CA ALA A 50 -12.09 -6.42 3.80
C ALA A 50 -10.64 -6.89 3.60
N LEU A 51 -10.22 -7.06 2.34
CA LEU A 51 -8.85 -7.39 1.97
C LEU A 51 -7.87 -6.35 2.52
N THR A 52 -8.15 -5.07 2.32
CA THR A 52 -7.25 -3.99 2.70
C THR A 52 -7.09 -3.87 4.21
N ALA A 53 -8.18 -4.03 4.96
CA ALA A 53 -8.15 -4.08 6.43
C ALA A 53 -7.31 -5.25 6.96
N LYS A 54 -7.36 -6.41 6.30
CA LYS A 54 -6.55 -7.59 6.67
C LYS A 54 -5.10 -7.47 6.23
N LEU A 55 -4.86 -6.93 5.04
CA LEU A 55 -3.54 -6.86 4.41
C LEU A 55 -2.65 -5.75 4.99
N LEU A 56 -3.18 -4.54 5.14
CA LEU A 56 -2.37 -3.36 5.50
C LEU A 56 -2.05 -3.23 6.99
N ALA A 57 -2.75 -3.99 7.84
CA ALA A 57 -2.54 -4.00 9.29
C ALA A 57 -1.59 -5.14 9.68
N PRO A 58 -0.33 -4.88 10.09
CA PRO A 58 0.62 -5.93 10.46
C PRO A 58 0.14 -6.79 11.65
N ALA A 59 -0.74 -6.23 12.48
CA ALA A 59 -1.39 -6.98 13.55
C ALA A 59 -2.21 -8.17 13.02
N HIS A 60 -2.73 -8.09 11.79
CA HIS A 60 -3.49 -9.13 11.10
C HIS A 60 -2.63 -9.87 10.08
N SER A 61 -1.98 -9.15 9.16
CA SER A 61 -1.22 -9.75 8.06
C SER A 61 0.13 -10.33 8.49
N GLY A 62 0.63 -9.94 9.66
CA GLY A 62 1.96 -10.34 10.12
C GLY A 62 3.10 -9.55 9.50
N ILE A 63 2.84 -8.75 8.46
CA ILE A 63 3.87 -8.01 7.73
C ILE A 63 3.44 -6.57 7.44
N TYR A 64 4.43 -5.69 7.27
CA TYR A 64 4.18 -4.34 6.76
C TYR A 64 4.52 -4.27 5.27
N LEU A 65 3.52 -3.91 4.46
CA LEU A 65 3.71 -3.51 3.07
C LEU A 65 3.82 -1.99 3.02
N SER A 66 4.97 -1.50 2.52
CA SER A 66 5.19 -0.09 2.28
C SER A 66 4.52 0.37 0.98
N ARG A 67 4.40 1.69 0.80
CA ARG A 67 3.96 2.28 -0.48
C ARG A 67 4.83 1.82 -1.66
N LEU A 68 6.13 1.65 -1.44
CA LEU A 68 7.05 1.15 -2.47
C LEU A 68 6.85 -0.33 -2.75
N ASP A 69 6.50 -1.14 -1.76
CA ASP A 69 6.15 -2.54 -2.00
C ASP A 69 4.90 -2.63 -2.88
N ILE A 70 3.84 -1.88 -2.53
CA ILE A 70 2.59 -1.85 -3.30
C ILE A 70 2.84 -1.35 -4.73
N LYS A 71 3.68 -0.33 -4.89
CA LYS A 71 4.06 0.17 -6.23
C LYS A 71 4.77 -0.92 -7.05
N ARG A 72 5.73 -1.63 -6.45
CA ARG A 72 6.48 -2.71 -7.14
C ARG A 72 5.59 -3.88 -7.52
N ILE A 73 4.62 -4.21 -6.68
CA ILE A 73 3.60 -5.24 -6.99
C ILE A 73 2.81 -4.83 -8.22
N ALA A 74 2.33 -3.59 -8.28
CA ALA A 74 1.62 -3.08 -9.47
C ALA A 74 2.49 -3.12 -10.72
N GLU A 75 3.73 -2.62 -10.63
CA GLU A 75 4.68 -2.63 -11.76
C GLU A 75 5.00 -4.05 -12.25
N ALA A 76 5.03 -5.04 -11.35
CA ALA A 76 5.27 -6.44 -11.70
C ALA A 76 4.08 -7.11 -12.43
N ILE A 77 2.88 -6.53 -12.33
CA ILE A 77 1.69 -6.98 -13.05
C ILE A 77 1.32 -6.05 -14.23
N ASP A 78 2.29 -5.28 -14.72
CA ASP A 78 2.16 -4.32 -15.83
C ASP A 78 1.21 -3.15 -15.55
N GLU A 79 0.99 -2.83 -14.27
CA GLU A 79 0.23 -1.67 -13.84
C GLU A 79 1.12 -0.53 -13.34
N SER A 80 0.63 0.70 -13.51
CA SER A 80 1.29 1.88 -12.99
C SER A 80 0.43 2.52 -11.90
N LEU A 81 0.96 2.53 -10.68
CA LEU A 81 0.33 3.23 -9.55
C LEU A 81 1.15 4.45 -9.11
N PRO A 82 0.51 5.63 -8.98
CA PRO A 82 1.14 6.76 -8.31
C PRO A 82 1.33 6.44 -6.82
N ILE A 83 2.40 6.97 -6.21
CA ILE A 83 2.62 6.83 -4.78
C ILE A 83 1.63 7.73 -4.04
N LYS A 84 0.68 7.11 -3.35
CA LYS A 84 -0.33 7.75 -2.49
C LYS A 84 -0.38 7.03 -1.13
N GLU A 85 -1.37 7.36 -0.31
CA GLU A 85 -1.68 6.60 0.90
C GLU A 85 -1.90 5.09 0.60
N ARG A 86 -1.44 4.20 1.49
CA ARG A 86 -1.47 2.75 1.26
C ARG A 86 -2.88 2.21 0.98
N LEU A 87 -3.89 2.71 1.72
CA LEU A 87 -5.29 2.33 1.54
C LEU A 87 -5.74 2.62 0.10
N LYS A 88 -5.49 3.84 -0.38
CA LYS A 88 -5.79 4.26 -1.75
C LYS A 88 -5.02 3.44 -2.80
N MET A 89 -3.74 3.14 -2.55
CA MET A 89 -2.94 2.35 -3.49
C MET A 89 -3.46 0.92 -3.64
N VAL A 90 -3.83 0.25 -2.54
CA VAL A 90 -4.44 -1.10 -2.61
C VAL A 90 -5.83 -1.03 -3.25
N GLY A 91 -6.63 -0.03 -2.90
CA GLY A 91 -7.92 0.20 -3.53
C GLY A 91 -7.80 0.40 -5.05
N ALA A 92 -6.83 1.19 -5.50
CA ALA A 92 -6.55 1.40 -6.93
C ALA A 92 -6.11 0.11 -7.64
N LEU A 93 -5.23 -0.69 -7.00
CA LEU A 93 -4.77 -1.97 -7.54
C LEU A 93 -5.94 -2.94 -7.83
N PHE A 94 -6.93 -3.01 -6.94
CA PHE A 94 -8.02 -3.99 -7.08
C PHE A 94 -9.33 -3.41 -7.63
N ARG A 95 -9.33 -2.15 -8.07
CA ARG A 95 -10.56 -1.43 -8.42
C ARG A 95 -11.34 -2.06 -9.57
N HIS A 96 -10.62 -2.40 -10.64
CA HIS A 96 -11.20 -2.91 -11.88
C HIS A 96 -11.01 -4.42 -12.03
N THR A 97 -10.75 -5.11 -10.92
CA THR A 97 -10.52 -6.55 -10.95
C THR A 97 -11.82 -7.29 -11.26
N THR A 98 -11.93 -7.76 -12.49
CA THR A 98 -13.05 -8.58 -12.99
C THR A 98 -12.62 -9.99 -13.38
N LYS A 99 -11.30 -10.24 -13.45
CA LYS A 99 -10.71 -11.51 -13.90
C LYS A 99 -9.96 -12.18 -12.77
N LYS A 100 -10.13 -13.49 -12.64
CA LYS A 100 -9.42 -14.33 -11.68
C LYS A 100 -7.91 -14.32 -11.91
N GLU A 101 -7.49 -14.36 -13.17
CA GLU A 101 -6.07 -14.29 -13.57
C GLU A 101 -5.37 -13.03 -13.00
N TYR A 102 -6.08 -11.90 -12.98
CA TYR A 102 -5.53 -10.67 -12.42
C TYR A 102 -5.28 -10.79 -10.91
N LEU A 103 -6.26 -11.34 -10.17
CA LEU A 103 -6.10 -11.60 -8.72
C LEU A 103 -4.94 -12.55 -8.46
N GLU A 104 -4.83 -13.63 -9.24
CA GLU A 104 -3.76 -14.61 -9.11
C GLU A 104 -2.39 -13.95 -9.28
N ARG A 105 -2.22 -13.13 -10.33
CA ARG A 105 -0.97 -12.39 -10.56
C ARG A 105 -0.67 -11.43 -9.41
N ALA A 106 -1.65 -10.63 -9.00
CA ALA A 106 -1.47 -9.65 -7.92
C ALA A 106 -1.12 -10.33 -6.59
N PHE A 107 -1.82 -11.40 -6.20
CA PHE A 107 -1.54 -12.13 -4.98
C PHE A 107 -0.23 -12.92 -5.03
N THR A 108 0.17 -13.41 -6.20
CA THR A 108 1.49 -14.04 -6.40
C THR A 108 2.62 -13.05 -6.10
N GLU A 109 2.52 -11.83 -6.61
CA GLU A 109 3.51 -10.78 -6.33
C GLU A 109 3.46 -10.32 -4.87
N ILE A 110 2.26 -10.18 -4.28
CA ILE A 110 2.15 -9.91 -2.83
C ILE A 110 2.85 -11.02 -2.03
N ASN A 111 2.59 -12.30 -2.34
CA ASN A 111 3.22 -13.45 -1.71
C ASN A 111 4.74 -13.43 -1.83
N ARG A 112 5.29 -12.98 -2.96
CA ARG A 112 6.73 -12.78 -3.13
C ARG A 112 7.29 -11.79 -2.11
N HIS A 113 6.62 -10.65 -1.90
CA HIS A 113 6.99 -9.69 -0.87
C HIS A 113 6.82 -10.25 0.56
N ILE A 114 5.76 -11.02 0.82
CA ILE A 114 5.54 -11.68 2.12
C ILE A 114 6.68 -12.65 2.42
N ASN A 115 7.03 -13.51 1.48
CA ASN A 115 8.10 -14.50 1.65
C ASN A 115 9.45 -13.83 1.93
N GLY A 116 9.76 -12.71 1.26
CA GLY A 116 10.95 -11.93 1.55
C GLY A 116 10.99 -11.42 3.00
N ARG A 117 9.85 -11.05 3.59
CA ARG A 117 9.77 -10.64 5.01
C ARG A 117 9.83 -11.83 5.96
N ILE A 118 9.21 -12.96 5.61
CA ILE A 118 9.31 -14.22 6.38
C ILE A 118 10.78 -14.63 6.48
N PHE A 119 11.52 -14.61 5.37
CA PHE A 119 12.94 -14.97 5.36
C PHE A 119 13.75 -14.08 6.31
N ILE A 120 13.52 -12.76 6.28
CA ILE A 120 14.16 -11.82 7.23
C ILE A 120 13.80 -12.16 8.68
N TYR A 121 12.54 -12.50 8.96
CA TYR A 121 12.11 -12.89 10.31
C TYR A 121 12.76 -14.19 10.77
N GLU A 122 12.95 -15.16 9.88
CA GLU A 122 13.67 -16.41 10.16
C GLU A 122 15.14 -16.13 10.47
N GLU A 123 15.84 -15.35 9.64
CA GLU A 123 17.23 -14.93 9.89
C GLU A 123 17.39 -14.19 11.23
N LEU A 124 16.49 -13.25 11.53
CA LEU A 124 16.51 -12.51 12.80
C LEU A 124 16.19 -13.41 14.00
N SER A 125 15.32 -14.41 13.83
CA SER A 125 15.00 -15.38 14.89
C SER A 125 16.19 -16.25 15.26
N GLU A 126 17.00 -16.62 14.26
CA GLU A 126 18.24 -17.38 14.46
C GLU A 126 19.33 -16.51 15.10
N ALA A 127 19.50 -15.27 14.62
CA ALA A 127 20.48 -14.33 15.16
C ALA A 127 20.14 -13.85 16.58
N PHE A 128 18.85 -13.72 16.90
CA PHE A 128 18.36 -13.21 18.19
C PHE A 128 17.32 -14.15 18.83
N PRO A 129 17.75 -15.29 19.40
CA PRO A 129 16.83 -16.30 19.92
C PRO A 129 15.85 -15.82 21.00
N ALA A 130 16.24 -14.81 21.79
CA ALA A 130 15.37 -14.21 22.81
C ALA A 130 14.14 -13.51 22.22
N SER A 131 14.21 -13.07 20.96
CA SER A 131 13.10 -12.41 20.25
C SER A 131 12.34 -13.35 19.32
N LYS A 132 12.75 -14.62 19.21
CA LYS A 132 12.17 -15.60 18.27
C LYS A 132 10.65 -15.71 18.37
N SER A 133 10.11 -15.74 19.59
CA SER A 133 8.66 -15.86 19.79
C SER A 133 7.86 -14.72 19.14
N HIS A 134 8.42 -13.51 19.07
CA HIS A 134 7.79 -12.38 18.39
C HIS A 134 7.77 -12.58 16.87
N PHE A 135 8.89 -13.00 16.30
CA PHE A 135 8.99 -13.28 14.87
C PHE A 135 8.10 -14.46 14.44
N ASP A 136 8.07 -15.55 15.22
CA ASP A 136 7.21 -16.72 14.96
C ASP A 136 5.72 -16.34 14.88
N ILE A 137 5.26 -15.42 15.73
CA ILE A 137 3.88 -14.88 15.68
C ILE A 137 3.62 -14.17 14.35
N HIS A 138 4.57 -13.33 13.89
CA HIS A 138 4.46 -12.61 12.63
C HIS A 138 4.52 -13.55 11.42
N ILE A 139 5.41 -14.54 11.42
CA ILE A 139 5.50 -15.58 10.39
C ILE A 139 4.19 -16.38 10.31
N SER A 140 3.60 -16.75 11.45
CA SER A 140 2.33 -17.49 11.47
C SER A 140 1.19 -16.68 10.84
N LYS A 141 1.10 -15.38 11.15
CA LYS A 141 0.11 -14.47 10.55
C LYS A 141 0.34 -14.26 9.06
N ALA A 142 1.59 -14.12 8.64
CA ALA A 142 1.98 -14.01 7.23
C ALA A 142 1.51 -15.23 6.43
N LYS A 143 1.82 -16.45 6.91
CA LYS A 143 1.38 -17.70 6.27
C LYS A 143 -0.15 -17.83 6.19
N LYS A 144 -0.88 -17.42 7.23
CA LYS A 144 -2.36 -17.38 7.21
C LYS A 144 -2.89 -16.38 6.17
N THR A 145 -2.21 -15.26 5.99
CA THR A 145 -2.57 -14.25 4.99
C THR A 145 -2.36 -14.76 3.57
N MET A 146 -1.25 -15.47 3.32
CA MET A 146 -1.02 -16.12 2.02
C MET A 146 -2.15 -17.11 1.68
N LYS A 147 -2.54 -17.94 2.66
CA LYS A 147 -3.67 -18.88 2.51
C LYS A 147 -5.01 -18.18 2.30
N MET A 148 -5.23 -17.01 2.90
CA MET A 148 -6.43 -16.21 2.65
C MET A 148 -6.51 -15.79 1.17
N PHE A 149 -5.38 -15.48 0.52
CA PHE A 149 -5.38 -15.14 -0.90
C PHE A 149 -5.75 -16.33 -1.78
N GLU A 150 -5.25 -17.54 -1.46
CA GLU A 150 -5.63 -18.78 -2.15
C GLU A 150 -7.15 -18.97 -2.12
N ASN A 151 -7.75 -18.83 -0.93
CA ASN A 151 -9.20 -18.92 -0.78
C ASN A 151 -9.95 -17.84 -1.58
N ILE A 152 -9.48 -16.58 -1.55
CA ILE A 152 -10.11 -15.50 -2.33
C ILE A 152 -10.10 -15.81 -3.82
N VAL A 153 -9.01 -16.38 -4.34
CA VAL A 153 -8.89 -16.79 -5.75
C VAL A 153 -9.80 -17.96 -6.07
N GLU A 154 -9.87 -18.95 -5.19
CA GLU A 154 -10.77 -20.11 -5.34
C GLU A 154 -12.24 -19.69 -5.37
N ASP A 155 -12.62 -18.78 -4.47
CA ASP A 155 -13.99 -18.28 -4.32
C ASP A 155 -14.34 -17.15 -5.31
N PHE A 156 -13.40 -16.69 -6.15
CA PHE A 156 -13.64 -15.59 -7.07
C PHE A 156 -14.50 -16.05 -8.26
N GLU A 157 -15.70 -15.48 -8.35
CA GLU A 157 -16.59 -15.64 -9.50
C GLU A 157 -16.36 -14.51 -10.51
N GLU A 158 -16.02 -14.88 -11.75
CA GLU A 158 -15.88 -13.90 -12.83
C GLU A 158 -17.25 -13.40 -13.26
N ILE A 159 -17.43 -12.09 -13.25
CA ILE A 159 -18.65 -11.45 -13.74
C ILE A 159 -18.44 -11.21 -15.23
N GLU A 160 -19.00 -12.07 -16.08
CA GLU A 160 -19.07 -11.77 -17.50
C GLU A 160 -20.05 -10.59 -17.73
N PRO A 161 -19.68 -9.60 -18.55
CA PRO A 161 -20.63 -8.57 -18.96
C PRO A 161 -21.81 -9.27 -19.66
N THR A 162 -23.01 -9.13 -19.10
CA THR A 162 -24.21 -9.71 -19.70
C THR A 162 -24.40 -9.11 -21.10
N ASP A 163 -24.41 -9.96 -22.14
CA ASP A 163 -24.58 -9.55 -23.55
C ASP A 163 -25.99 -9.00 -23.88
N ASP A 164 -26.88 -8.87 -22.89
CA ASP A 164 -28.27 -8.47 -23.12
C ASP A 164 -28.59 -7.08 -22.51
N PRO A 165 -28.50 -6.00 -23.30
CA PRO A 165 -28.82 -4.65 -22.86
C PRO A 165 -30.34 -4.40 -22.66
N LEU A 166 -31.20 -5.43 -22.73
CA LEU A 166 -32.67 -5.29 -22.76
C LEU A 166 -33.47 -6.10 -21.72
N ILE A 167 -32.88 -6.55 -20.62
CA ILE A 167 -33.69 -7.07 -19.50
C ILE A 167 -34.09 -5.91 -18.58
N ILE A 168 -35.26 -5.31 -18.89
CA ILE A 168 -36.06 -4.46 -17.98
C ILE A 168 -37.01 -5.37 -17.19
#